data_AF-A0A925H1R1-F1
#
_entry.id   AF-A0A925H1R1-F1
#
_cell.length_a   1.000
_cell.length_b   1.000
_cell.length_c   1.000
_cell.angle_alpha   90.00
_cell.angle_beta   90.00
_cell.angle_gamma   90.00
#
_symmetry.space_group_name_H-M   'P 1'
#
loop_
_entity.id
_entity.type
_entity.pdbx_description
1 polymer ?
#
loop_
_entity_poly.entity_id
_entity_poly.type
_entity_poly.pdbx_seq_one_letter_code
_entity_poly.pdbx_strand_id
1 'polypeptide(L)'
;RLSDGHFYLVMGHVFNGSYTAFQGQAEKNQRTASQLYLNEIRKLKLTPAAEVTLVETYRDESQFHRRDLNVTRFLSPTGSGLAVYGGVFTPDTQLGWTKPVYLTAGGKPFVEQAFDQHMNGYTCATMLLYDSRRQTMYTTFFGGISRYFWDDKAREFKPHQRVGSRSDTVYLDGLQWSDQIATISRLFGAGAEETSEFVQPASLPSFLGSDAIFVPAPELPRAEAGTDILDLKVMAGKRIFAGYLYGGIRASPYRFPYTRTSQPYNSGTVPTKASDLVLKVFLEVPEE
;
A
#
# COMPACT_ATOMS: atom_id res chain seq x y z
N ARG A 1 -1.91 -3.74 17.29
CA ARG A 1 -1.54 -3.38 18.68
C ARG A 1 -0.03 -3.17 18.77
N LEU A 2 0.45 -1.97 19.08
CA LEU A 2 1.89 -1.74 19.31
C LEU A 2 2.31 -2.19 20.72
N SER A 3 3.61 -2.14 21.03
CA SER A 3 4.17 -2.59 22.31
C SER A 3 3.71 -1.77 23.52
N ASP A 4 3.21 -0.54 23.31
CA ASP A 4 2.56 0.27 24.35
C ASP A 4 1.14 -0.23 24.71
N GLY A 5 0.70 -1.34 24.14
CA GLY A 5 -0.58 -1.96 24.43
C GLY A 5 -1.77 -1.35 23.70
N HIS A 6 -1.58 -0.32 22.86
CA HIS A 6 -2.65 0.40 22.18
C HIS A 6 -2.90 -0.09 20.76
N PHE A 7 -4.12 0.15 20.28
CA PHE A 7 -4.56 -0.03 18.90
C PHE A 7 -4.59 1.33 18.21
N TYR A 8 -4.56 1.34 16.88
CA TYR A 8 -4.51 2.59 16.12
C TYR A 8 -5.50 2.52 14.96
N LEU A 9 -6.37 3.50 14.87
CA LEU A 9 -7.13 3.79 13.66
C LEU A 9 -6.30 4.80 12.86
N VAL A 10 -5.82 4.37 11.69
CA VAL A 10 -4.86 5.12 10.90
C VAL A 10 -5.56 5.71 9.69
N MET A 11 -5.83 7.02 9.74
CA MET A 11 -6.44 7.77 8.65
C MET A 11 -7.79 7.17 8.22
N GLY A 12 -8.19 7.37 6.96
CA GLY A 12 -9.46 6.92 6.43
C GLY A 12 -10.52 8.01 6.47
N HIS A 13 -11.76 7.58 6.30
CA HIS A 13 -12.89 8.47 6.09
C HIS A 13 -14.20 7.85 6.58
N VAL A 14 -15.20 8.70 6.80
CA VAL A 14 -16.57 8.29 7.00
C VAL A 14 -17.30 8.50 5.69
N PHE A 15 -17.72 7.40 5.08
CA PHE A 15 -18.56 7.42 3.89
C PHE A 15 -20.01 7.16 4.26
N ASN A 16 -20.93 7.97 3.74
CA ASN A 16 -22.36 7.82 3.91
C ASN A 16 -23.06 7.84 2.54
N GLY A 17 -24.12 7.06 2.38
CA GLY A 17 -24.90 6.97 1.16
C GLY A 17 -24.40 5.94 0.14
N SER A 18 -24.95 6.00 -1.08
CA SER A 18 -24.54 5.13 -2.19
C SER A 18 -23.38 5.75 -2.96
N TYR A 19 -22.40 4.93 -3.34
CA TYR A 19 -21.28 5.35 -4.17
C TYR A 19 -21.74 5.90 -5.53
N THR A 20 -22.79 5.32 -6.13
CA THR A 20 -23.35 5.82 -7.41
C THR A 20 -23.95 7.21 -7.30
N ALA A 21 -24.56 7.54 -6.15
CA ALA A 21 -25.10 8.87 -5.89
C ALA A 21 -23.97 9.90 -5.71
N PHE A 22 -22.85 9.50 -5.12
CA PHE A 22 -21.67 10.34 -4.98
C PHE A 22 -21.00 10.62 -6.34
N GLN A 23 -20.84 9.59 -7.18
CA GLN A 23 -20.25 9.73 -8.52
C GLN A 23 -21.10 10.58 -9.47
N GLY A 24 -22.43 10.40 -9.46
CA GLY A 24 -23.36 11.13 -10.35
C GLY A 24 -23.46 12.63 -10.08
N GLN A 25 -22.77 13.13 -9.05
CA GLN A 25 -22.85 14.50 -8.56
C GLN A 25 -21.48 15.18 -8.45
N ALA A 26 -20.55 14.82 -9.35
CA ALA A 26 -19.18 15.33 -9.38
C ALA A 26 -18.42 15.14 -8.05
N GLU A 27 -18.74 14.07 -7.29
CA GLU A 27 -18.01 13.66 -6.08
C GLU A 27 -18.00 14.71 -4.96
N LYS A 28 -19.04 15.54 -4.92
CA LYS A 28 -19.23 16.52 -3.86
C LYS A 28 -20.13 15.98 -2.77
N ASN A 29 -19.84 16.36 -1.53
CA ASN A 29 -20.67 16.03 -0.37
C ASN A 29 -22.07 16.65 -0.51
N GLN A 30 -23.09 15.84 -0.23
CA GLN A 30 -24.50 16.21 -0.25
C GLN A 30 -25.25 15.50 0.88
N ARG A 31 -26.56 15.77 1.00
CA ARG A 31 -27.42 15.13 2.02
C ARG A 31 -27.51 13.61 1.84
N THR A 32 -27.52 13.12 0.60
CA THR A 32 -27.75 11.69 0.27
C THR A 32 -26.48 10.88 0.14
N ALA A 33 -25.33 11.53 -0.05
CA ALA A 33 -24.02 10.89 -0.05
C ALA A 33 -22.93 11.88 0.40
N SER A 34 -22.06 11.44 1.29
CA SER A 34 -20.96 12.26 1.79
C SER A 34 -19.73 11.44 2.11
N GLN A 35 -18.58 12.06 1.95
CA GLN A 35 -17.28 11.55 2.27
C GLN A 35 -16.54 12.57 3.13
N LEU A 36 -16.32 12.22 4.41
CA LEU A 36 -15.58 13.06 5.36
C LEU A 36 -14.30 12.34 5.78
N TYR A 37 -13.15 12.82 5.33
CA TYR A 37 -11.85 12.29 5.75
C TYR A 37 -11.58 12.65 7.20
N LEU A 38 -11.00 11.70 7.94
CA LEU A 38 -10.69 11.90 9.35
C LEU A 38 -9.50 12.86 9.54
N ASN A 39 -8.54 12.84 8.60
CA ASN A 39 -7.27 13.58 8.70
C ASN A 39 -6.49 13.26 9.99
N GLU A 40 -6.68 12.05 10.54
CA GLU A 40 -6.27 11.71 11.89
C GLU A 40 -5.67 10.31 11.99
N ILE A 41 -4.73 10.15 12.91
CA ILE A 41 -4.35 8.87 13.50
C ILE A 41 -4.86 8.87 14.94
N ARG A 42 -5.72 7.92 15.30
CA ARG A 42 -6.31 7.81 16.64
C ARG A 42 -5.71 6.63 17.38
N LYS A 43 -5.14 6.90 18.56
CA LYS A 43 -4.68 5.91 19.52
C LYS A 43 -5.86 5.44 20.36
N LEU A 44 -6.06 4.14 20.41
CA LEU A 44 -7.23 3.50 21.01
C LEU A 44 -6.81 2.48 22.06
N LYS A 45 -7.61 2.36 23.12
CA LYS A 45 -7.56 1.26 24.09
C LYS A 45 -8.75 0.34 23.86
N LEU A 46 -8.50 -0.96 23.83
CA LEU A 46 -9.54 -2.00 23.76
C LEU A 46 -9.57 -2.76 25.09
N THR A 47 -10.74 -2.92 25.68
CA THR A 47 -10.94 -3.82 26.83
C THR A 47 -11.32 -5.24 26.33
N PRO A 48 -11.16 -6.29 27.17
CA PRO A 48 -11.64 -7.63 26.82
C PRO A 48 -13.15 -7.70 26.54
N ALA A 49 -13.93 -6.74 27.04
CA ALA A 49 -15.36 -6.59 26.74
C ALA A 49 -15.63 -5.89 25.39
N ALA A 50 -14.60 -5.74 24.54
CA ALA A 50 -14.64 -5.05 23.25
C ALA A 50 -15.04 -3.56 23.33
N GLU A 51 -14.88 -2.92 24.49
CA GLU A 51 -15.07 -1.48 24.61
C GLU A 51 -13.86 -0.74 24.02
N VAL A 52 -14.12 0.27 23.22
CA VAL A 52 -13.10 1.09 22.55
C VAL A 52 -13.07 2.47 23.18
N THR A 53 -11.91 2.86 23.73
CA THR A 53 -11.70 4.21 24.26
C THR A 53 -10.67 4.95 23.42
N LEU A 54 -10.98 6.18 23.01
CA LEU A 54 -10.02 7.09 22.41
C LEU A 54 -9.04 7.58 23.47
N VAL A 55 -7.74 7.38 23.25
CA VAL A 55 -6.67 7.79 24.16
C VAL A 55 -6.04 9.10 23.70
N GLU A 56 -5.71 9.19 22.40
CA GLU A 56 -5.05 10.36 21.83
C GLU A 56 -5.39 10.45 20.33
N THR A 57 -5.41 11.67 19.79
CA THR A 57 -5.61 11.93 18.37
C THR A 57 -4.44 12.77 17.86
N TYR A 58 -3.82 12.31 16.78
CA TYR A 58 -2.88 13.09 15.99
C TYR A 58 -3.58 13.53 14.72
N ARG A 59 -3.65 14.84 14.46
CA ARG A 59 -4.28 15.40 13.26
C ARG A 59 -3.23 16.09 12.39
N ASP A 60 -3.29 15.83 11.09
CA ASP A 60 -2.47 16.50 10.07
C ASP A 60 -3.26 16.55 8.76
N GLU A 61 -3.77 17.71 8.39
CA GLU A 61 -4.56 17.86 7.15
C GLU A 61 -3.68 17.86 5.90
N SER A 62 -2.40 18.19 6.05
CA SER A 62 -1.45 18.23 4.94
C SER A 62 -0.98 16.84 4.54
N GLN A 63 -1.12 15.84 5.42
CA GLN A 63 -0.62 14.49 5.18
C GLN A 63 -1.60 13.39 5.52
N PHE A 64 -2.66 13.54 6.32
CA PHE A 64 -3.51 12.41 6.76
C PHE A 64 -4.86 12.32 6.02
N HIS A 65 -5.08 13.15 5.00
CA HIS A 65 -6.26 13.11 4.15
C HIS A 65 -6.20 11.95 3.14
N ARG A 66 -6.15 10.71 3.63
CA ARG A 66 -5.99 9.50 2.82
C ARG A 66 -6.94 8.39 3.25
N ARG A 67 -7.34 7.57 2.29
CA ARG A 67 -8.01 6.26 2.40
C ARG A 67 -7.35 5.28 1.41
N ASP A 68 -7.83 4.03 1.41
CA ASP A 68 -7.39 2.97 0.49
C ASP A 68 -5.84 2.83 0.47
N LEU A 69 -5.22 2.91 1.65
CA LEU A 69 -3.78 2.98 1.87
C LEU A 69 -3.21 1.65 2.37
N ASN A 70 -1.89 1.50 2.31
CA ASN A 70 -1.19 0.37 2.92
C ASN A 70 -0.73 0.75 4.33
N VAL A 71 -1.17 0.01 5.35
CA VAL A 71 -0.70 0.15 6.73
C VAL A 71 -0.02 -1.14 7.15
N THR A 72 1.30 -1.11 7.31
CA THR A 72 2.11 -2.28 7.63
C THR A 72 2.83 -2.13 8.96
N ARG A 73 3.38 -3.23 9.47
CA ARG A 73 4.38 -3.19 10.54
C ARG A 73 5.74 -2.89 9.94
N PHE A 74 6.59 -2.21 10.71
CA PHE A 74 8.02 -2.18 10.45
C PHE A 74 8.78 -2.57 11.72
N LEU A 75 10.02 -3.01 11.54
CA LEU A 75 10.97 -3.27 12.61
C LEU A 75 12.22 -2.40 12.40
N SER A 76 12.76 -1.89 13.50
CA SER A 76 14.01 -1.12 13.54
C SER A 76 14.87 -1.60 14.72
N PRO A 77 16.14 -1.15 14.83
CA PRO A 77 16.98 -1.43 16.01
C PRO A 77 16.38 -0.94 17.33
N THR A 78 15.50 0.06 17.28
CA THR A 78 14.87 0.67 18.46
C THR A 78 13.48 0.10 18.78
N GLY A 79 12.95 -0.78 17.93
CA GLY A 79 11.67 -1.47 18.14
C GLY A 79 10.79 -1.51 16.90
N SER A 80 9.55 -1.98 17.06
CA SER A 80 8.57 -2.05 15.99
C SER A 80 7.57 -0.89 16.01
N GLY A 81 6.97 -0.64 14.84
CA GLY A 81 6.00 0.43 14.64
C GLY A 81 5.03 0.13 13.50
N LEU A 82 4.25 1.15 13.12
CA LEU A 82 3.41 1.16 11.93
C LEU A 82 4.05 2.05 10.87
N ALA A 83 4.01 1.60 9.63
CA ALA A 83 4.34 2.39 8.45
C ALA A 83 3.10 2.52 7.58
N VAL A 84 2.87 3.73 7.09
CA VAL A 84 1.77 4.09 6.21
C VAL A 84 2.34 4.47 4.86
N TYR A 85 1.91 3.75 3.83
CA TYR A 85 2.36 3.90 2.47
C TYR A 85 1.18 4.24 1.56
N GLY A 86 1.42 5.11 0.59
CA GLY A 86 0.42 5.50 -0.39
C GLY A 86 -0.83 6.14 0.24
N GLY A 87 -1.96 5.79 -0.35
CA GLY A 87 -3.30 6.30 -0.07
C GLY A 87 -3.77 7.32 -1.10
N VAL A 88 -5.08 7.55 -1.13
CA VAL A 88 -5.77 8.50 -2.00
C VAL A 88 -6.87 9.22 -1.22
N PHE A 89 -7.43 10.35 -1.64
CA PHE A 89 -7.17 11.18 -2.81
C PHE A 89 -6.64 12.51 -2.30
N THR A 90 -5.54 13.04 -2.84
CA THR A 90 -5.06 14.38 -2.45
C THR A 90 -6.15 15.45 -2.70
N PRO A 91 -6.34 16.44 -1.81
CA PRO A 91 -7.42 17.43 -1.96
C PRO A 91 -7.41 18.14 -3.32
N ASP A 92 -6.24 18.60 -3.77
CA ASP A 92 -6.13 19.45 -4.95
C ASP A 92 -6.15 18.68 -6.27
N THR A 93 -5.40 17.56 -6.33
CA THR A 93 -5.18 16.85 -7.59
C THR A 93 -6.00 15.57 -7.72
N GLN A 94 -6.56 15.05 -6.63
CA GLN A 94 -7.23 13.75 -6.55
C GLN A 94 -6.31 12.60 -7.02
N LEU A 95 -5.04 12.67 -6.65
CA LEU A 95 -4.04 11.64 -6.94
C LEU A 95 -3.63 10.90 -5.66
N GLY A 96 -2.60 10.06 -5.75
CA GLY A 96 -2.03 9.35 -4.63
C GLY A 96 -1.11 10.21 -3.76
N TRP A 97 -1.08 9.89 -2.48
CA TRP A 97 -0.08 10.36 -1.53
C TRP A 97 1.22 9.58 -1.71
N THR A 98 2.36 10.26 -1.62
CA THR A 98 3.68 9.66 -1.89
C THR A 98 4.55 9.57 -0.65
N LYS A 99 4.33 10.43 0.36
CA LYS A 99 5.15 10.49 1.58
C LYS A 99 4.75 9.42 2.58
N PRO A 100 5.65 8.50 2.97
CA PRO A 100 5.36 7.55 4.03
C PRO A 100 5.21 8.24 5.39
N VAL A 101 4.39 7.64 6.26
CA VAL A 101 4.23 8.09 7.65
C VAL A 101 4.53 6.94 8.60
N TYR A 102 5.40 7.18 9.58
CA TYR A 102 5.81 6.19 10.57
C TYR A 102 5.31 6.54 11.96
N LEU A 103 4.99 5.52 12.74
CA LEU A 103 4.55 5.66 14.12
C LEU A 103 5.13 4.54 14.98
N THR A 104 5.83 4.90 16.05
CA THR A 104 6.32 3.95 17.06
C THR A 104 5.45 3.99 18.30
N ALA A 105 5.55 2.94 19.13
CA ALA A 105 4.87 2.88 20.41
C ALA A 105 5.25 4.07 21.30
N GLY A 106 4.26 4.78 21.85
CA GLY A 106 4.48 5.99 22.65
C GLY A 106 5.02 7.22 21.90
N GLY A 107 5.35 7.10 20.61
CA GLY A 107 5.83 8.20 19.77
C GLY A 107 4.69 8.98 19.10
N LYS A 108 5.03 10.14 18.52
CA LYS A 108 4.15 10.88 17.59
C LYS A 108 4.39 10.39 16.16
N PRO A 109 3.38 10.42 15.28
CA PRO A 109 3.58 10.13 13.87
C PRO A 109 4.61 11.09 13.25
N PHE A 110 5.44 10.56 12.35
CA PHE A 110 6.46 11.29 11.61
C PHE A 110 6.28 11.05 10.11
N VAL A 111 6.35 12.12 9.31
CA VAL A 111 6.25 12.06 7.85
C VAL A 111 7.65 12.10 7.24
N GLU A 112 7.99 11.10 6.45
CA GLU A 112 9.28 11.04 5.76
C GLU A 112 9.26 11.95 4.53
N GLN A 113 9.90 13.12 4.64
CA GLN A 113 9.88 14.13 3.58
C GLN A 113 10.90 13.87 2.46
N ALA A 114 11.96 13.11 2.74
CA ALA A 114 13.10 12.91 1.82
C ALA A 114 12.83 11.88 0.71
N PHE A 115 11.73 11.12 0.81
CA PHE A 115 11.39 10.04 -0.10
C PHE A 115 9.98 10.22 -0.67
N ASP A 116 9.76 9.74 -1.89
CA ASP A 116 8.45 9.69 -2.55
C ASP A 116 8.22 8.28 -3.09
N GLN A 117 7.14 7.64 -2.63
CA GLN A 117 6.66 6.38 -3.19
C GLN A 117 5.97 6.64 -4.53
N HIS A 118 6.33 5.85 -5.54
CA HIS A 118 5.78 5.96 -6.89
C HIS A 118 4.68 4.93 -7.14
N MET A 119 4.84 3.71 -6.64
CA MET A 119 4.03 2.56 -7.05
C MET A 119 3.24 1.95 -5.90
N ASN A 120 2.20 1.19 -6.26
CA ASN A 120 1.38 0.39 -5.35
C ASN A 120 0.79 1.20 -4.19
N GLY A 121 0.29 2.40 -4.53
CA GLY A 121 -0.22 3.36 -3.56
C GLY A 121 -1.58 2.97 -2.97
N TYR A 122 -2.33 2.09 -3.63
CA TYR A 122 -3.56 1.52 -3.06
C TYR A 122 -3.29 0.31 -2.18
N THR A 123 -4.20 0.05 -1.25
CA THR A 123 -4.20 -1.17 -0.42
C THR A 123 -3.96 -2.41 -1.26
N CYS A 124 -2.90 -3.15 -0.96
CA CYS A 124 -2.54 -4.39 -1.64
C CYS A 124 -1.86 -5.37 -0.69
N ALA A 125 -1.56 -6.57 -1.19
CA ALA A 125 -0.78 -7.53 -0.43
C ALA A 125 0.63 -6.96 -0.17
N THR A 126 1.11 -7.11 1.07
CA THR A 126 2.44 -6.68 1.47
C THR A 126 3.24 -7.81 2.12
N MET A 127 4.45 -8.07 1.65
CA MET A 127 5.43 -8.94 2.31
C MET A 127 6.46 -8.09 3.04
N LEU A 128 6.75 -8.47 4.28
CA LEU A 128 7.58 -7.73 5.22
C LEU A 128 8.84 -8.53 5.54
N LEU A 129 10.02 -7.96 5.29
CA LEU A 129 11.30 -8.58 5.59
C LEU A 129 12.16 -7.60 6.39
N TYR A 130 12.90 -8.11 7.36
CA TYR A 130 13.87 -7.32 8.10
C TYR A 130 15.25 -7.97 8.03
N ASP A 131 16.26 -7.17 7.68
CA ASP A 131 17.66 -7.56 7.75
C ASP A 131 18.31 -6.90 8.96
N SER A 132 18.55 -7.69 10.01
CA SER A 132 19.17 -7.20 11.23
C SER A 132 20.66 -6.84 11.06
N ARG A 133 21.35 -7.31 10.01
CA ARG A 133 22.76 -6.97 9.74
C ARG A 133 22.85 -5.55 9.20
N ARG A 134 21.95 -5.20 8.29
CA ARG A 134 21.85 -3.87 7.69
C ARG A 134 20.99 -2.91 8.48
N GLN A 135 20.18 -3.42 9.42
CA GLN A 135 19.17 -2.63 10.12
C GLN A 135 18.13 -2.04 9.15
N THR A 136 17.77 -2.83 8.13
CA THR A 136 16.94 -2.40 7.01
C THR A 136 15.63 -3.18 6.97
N MET A 137 14.53 -2.44 6.83
CA MET A 137 13.21 -2.98 6.54
C MET A 137 12.96 -2.98 5.04
N TYR A 138 12.47 -4.10 4.51
CA TYR A 138 11.96 -4.21 3.15
C TYR A 138 10.46 -4.46 3.20
N THR A 139 9.70 -3.58 2.55
CA THR A 139 8.26 -3.72 2.36
C THR A 139 7.99 -3.92 0.88
N THR A 140 7.60 -5.13 0.50
CA THR A 140 7.26 -5.48 -0.89
C THR A 140 5.76 -5.42 -1.09
N PHE A 141 5.32 -4.67 -2.10
CA PHE A 141 3.94 -4.47 -2.49
C PHE A 141 3.64 -5.23 -3.78
N PHE A 142 2.56 -6.02 -3.79
CA PHE A 142 2.20 -6.84 -4.95
C PHE A 142 1.04 -6.22 -5.72
N GLY A 143 1.34 -5.47 -6.78
CA GLY A 143 0.34 -4.95 -7.73
C GLY A 143 -0.66 -3.96 -7.13
N GLY A 144 -1.90 -4.02 -7.60
CA GLY A 144 -2.97 -3.13 -7.14
C GLY A 144 -3.18 -1.92 -8.06
N ILE A 145 -3.22 -0.71 -7.51
CA ILE A 145 -3.39 0.54 -8.27
C ILE A 145 -2.23 1.49 -7.95
N SER A 146 -1.65 2.09 -8.98
CA SER A 146 -0.43 2.90 -8.90
C SER A 146 -0.58 4.23 -9.61
N ARG A 147 0.12 5.25 -9.11
CA ARG A 147 0.26 6.57 -9.77
C ARG A 147 1.31 6.52 -10.89
N TYR A 148 2.35 5.72 -10.71
CA TYR A 148 3.44 5.53 -11.65
C TYR A 148 3.52 4.06 -12.10
N PHE A 149 4.16 3.85 -13.24
CA PHE A 149 4.66 2.55 -13.69
C PHE A 149 6.17 2.66 -13.95
N TRP A 150 6.86 1.53 -13.89
CA TRP A 150 8.27 1.46 -14.28
C TRP A 150 8.39 1.24 -15.78
N ASP A 151 9.14 2.11 -16.46
CA ASP A 151 9.49 1.97 -17.88
C ASP A 151 10.85 1.27 -17.98
N ASP A 152 10.85 -0.01 -18.33
CA ASP A 152 12.07 -0.82 -18.43
C ASP A 152 13.07 -0.29 -19.47
N LYS A 153 12.60 0.38 -20.54
CA LYS A 153 13.48 0.89 -21.59
C LYS A 153 14.19 2.16 -21.14
N ALA A 154 13.44 3.06 -20.51
CA ALA A 154 13.97 4.32 -19.99
C ALA A 154 14.66 4.16 -18.62
N ARG A 155 14.40 3.05 -17.92
CA ARG A 155 14.86 2.77 -16.55
C ARG A 155 14.45 3.87 -15.57
N GLU A 156 13.19 4.31 -15.65
CA GLU A 156 12.65 5.36 -14.80
C GLU A 156 11.18 5.11 -14.46
N PHE A 157 10.72 5.69 -13.34
CA PHE A 157 9.29 5.76 -13.02
C PHE A 157 8.61 6.81 -13.90
N LYS A 158 7.56 6.40 -14.60
CA LYS A 158 6.74 7.31 -15.40
C LYS A 158 5.35 7.45 -14.77
N PRO A 159 4.86 8.68 -14.58
CA PRO A 159 3.50 8.87 -14.12
C PRO A 159 2.54 8.36 -15.18
N HIS A 160 1.48 7.71 -14.76
CA HIS A 160 0.38 7.43 -15.67
C HIS A 160 -0.28 8.74 -16.14
N GLN A 161 -0.82 8.73 -17.35
CA GLN A 161 -1.45 9.91 -17.91
C GLN A 161 -2.79 10.21 -17.23
N ARG A 162 -3.10 11.50 -17.12
CA ARG A 162 -4.44 11.98 -16.81
C ARG A 162 -5.02 12.58 -18.09
N VAL A 163 -6.13 12.03 -18.57
CA VAL A 163 -6.70 12.33 -19.89
C VAL A 163 -8.20 12.55 -19.76
N GLY A 164 -8.67 13.68 -20.29
CA GLY A 164 -10.09 13.97 -20.42
C GLY A 164 -10.86 14.03 -19.10
N SER A 165 -12.16 13.78 -19.22
CA SER A 165 -13.19 13.79 -18.19
C SER A 165 -13.94 12.46 -18.19
N ARG A 166 -14.64 12.13 -17.11
CA ARG A 166 -15.32 10.81 -16.96
C ARG A 166 -16.33 10.47 -18.06
N SER A 167 -16.87 11.48 -18.75
CA SER A 167 -17.77 11.28 -19.89
C SER A 167 -17.05 10.93 -21.19
N ASP A 168 -15.74 11.11 -21.26
CA ASP A 168 -14.96 10.88 -22.47
C ASP A 168 -14.65 9.40 -22.68
N THR A 169 -14.55 8.96 -23.93
CA THR A 169 -14.27 7.56 -24.31
C THR A 169 -12.82 7.11 -24.06
N VAL A 170 -11.96 8.02 -23.59
CA VAL A 170 -10.53 7.81 -23.33
C VAL A 170 -10.10 8.34 -21.95
N TYR A 171 -11.03 8.35 -20.99
CA TYR A 171 -10.79 8.91 -19.67
C TYR A 171 -9.74 8.13 -18.87
N LEU A 172 -8.69 8.83 -18.43
CA LEU A 172 -7.69 8.33 -17.50
C LEU A 172 -7.56 9.29 -16.31
N ASP A 173 -7.69 8.78 -15.09
CA ASP A 173 -7.60 9.57 -13.86
C ASP A 173 -6.16 9.74 -13.31
N GLY A 174 -5.19 9.05 -13.91
CA GLY A 174 -3.80 9.01 -13.45
C GLY A 174 -3.51 7.99 -12.34
N LEU A 175 -4.47 7.15 -11.95
CA LEU A 175 -4.32 6.01 -11.03
C LEU A 175 -4.75 4.70 -11.71
N GLN A 176 -3.80 3.89 -12.16
CA GLN A 176 -4.06 2.74 -13.04
C GLN A 176 -3.76 1.42 -12.35
N TRP A 177 -4.51 0.39 -12.74
CA TRP A 177 -4.23 -0.98 -12.32
C TRP A 177 -2.81 -1.38 -12.71
N SER A 178 -2.11 -1.97 -11.74
CA SER A 178 -0.72 -2.41 -11.88
C SER A 178 -0.60 -3.86 -11.46
N ASP A 179 0.21 -4.59 -12.22
CA ASP A 179 0.70 -5.94 -11.95
C ASP A 179 2.18 -5.92 -11.52
N GLN A 180 2.79 -4.74 -11.43
CA GLN A 180 4.19 -4.59 -11.06
C GLN A 180 4.35 -4.71 -9.53
N ILE A 181 5.44 -5.32 -9.13
CA ILE A 181 5.81 -5.55 -7.74
C ILE A 181 6.93 -4.57 -7.41
N ALA A 182 6.76 -3.76 -6.37
CA ALA A 182 7.79 -2.82 -5.92
C ALA A 182 8.18 -3.12 -4.47
N THR A 183 9.43 -2.85 -4.12
CA THR A 183 9.94 -2.95 -2.76
C THR A 183 10.45 -1.59 -2.33
N ILE A 184 10.01 -1.15 -1.15
CA ILE A 184 10.60 -0.03 -0.44
C ILE A 184 11.58 -0.60 0.58
N SER A 185 12.85 -0.19 0.48
CA SER A 185 13.91 -0.48 1.43
C SER A 185 14.15 0.75 2.29
N ARG A 186 14.19 0.58 3.61
CA ARG A 186 14.44 1.68 4.55
C ARG A 186 15.44 1.27 5.62
N LEU A 187 16.55 2.01 5.67
CA LEU A 187 17.57 1.88 6.70
C LEU A 187 17.18 2.66 7.96
N PHE A 188 17.23 2.02 9.14
CA PHE A 188 16.95 2.66 10.44
C PHE A 188 18.20 2.85 11.32
N GLY A 189 19.40 2.49 10.84
CA GLY A 189 20.62 2.31 11.64
C GLY A 189 21.48 3.54 11.94
N ALA A 190 21.44 4.59 11.13
CA ALA A 190 22.24 5.81 11.31
C ALA A 190 21.44 7.03 10.82
N GLY A 191 21.67 8.20 11.41
CA GLY A 191 20.90 9.42 11.13
C GLY A 191 20.81 9.76 9.62
N ALA A 192 19.64 10.27 9.23
CA ALA A 192 19.13 10.43 7.86
C ALA A 192 18.77 9.09 7.17
N GLU A 193 17.47 8.87 7.05
CA GLU A 193 16.81 7.63 6.64
C GLU A 193 17.01 7.41 5.13
N GLU A 194 17.95 6.55 4.73
CA GLU A 194 18.10 6.10 3.35
C GLU A 194 16.93 5.18 2.98
N THR A 195 15.85 5.79 2.49
CA THR A 195 14.71 5.06 1.90
C THR A 195 14.81 5.08 0.38
N SER A 196 14.64 3.92 -0.24
CA SER A 196 14.63 3.76 -1.69
C SER A 196 13.51 2.83 -2.14
N GLU A 197 13.06 3.00 -3.39
CA GLU A 197 12.07 2.16 -4.04
C GLU A 197 12.69 1.51 -5.27
N PHE A 198 12.45 0.21 -5.45
CA PHE A 198 12.88 -0.53 -6.62
C PHE A 198 11.82 -1.52 -7.08
N VAL A 199 11.73 -1.72 -8.39
CA VAL A 199 10.78 -2.64 -9.02
C VAL A 199 11.40 -4.03 -9.13
N GLN A 200 10.64 -5.06 -8.75
CA GLN A 200 11.07 -6.43 -8.90
C GLN A 200 11.05 -6.85 -10.37
N PRO A 201 11.99 -7.71 -10.82
CA PRO A 201 12.03 -8.19 -12.20
C PRO A 201 10.77 -8.96 -12.60
N ALA A 202 10.16 -9.67 -11.63
CA ALA A 202 8.92 -10.40 -11.84
C ALA A 202 7.71 -9.47 -11.71
N SER A 203 6.72 -9.66 -12.58
CA SER A 203 5.39 -9.07 -12.46
C SER A 203 4.36 -10.15 -12.12
N LEU A 204 3.23 -9.73 -11.58
CA LEU A 204 2.09 -10.61 -11.34
C LEU A 204 1.51 -11.12 -12.68
N PRO A 205 0.91 -12.33 -12.71
CA PRO A 205 0.38 -12.91 -13.95
C PRO A 205 -0.88 -12.21 -14.48
N SER A 206 -1.43 -11.26 -13.72
CA SER A 206 -2.59 -10.44 -14.10
C SER A 206 -2.57 -9.16 -13.26
N PHE A 207 -3.41 -8.20 -13.61
CA PHE A 207 -3.65 -6.98 -12.83
C PHE A 207 -4.44 -7.32 -11.57
N LEU A 208 -3.72 -7.81 -10.57
CA LEU A 208 -4.23 -8.24 -9.28
C LEU A 208 -3.44 -7.56 -8.17
N GLY A 209 -3.91 -7.70 -6.94
CA GLY A 209 -3.17 -7.23 -5.76
C GLY A 209 -3.95 -6.27 -4.90
N SER A 210 -4.85 -5.48 -5.48
CA SER A 210 -5.74 -4.60 -4.70
C SER A 210 -6.55 -5.44 -3.72
N ASP A 211 -6.51 -5.10 -2.43
CA ASP A 211 -7.12 -5.84 -1.32
C ASP A 211 -6.72 -7.33 -1.21
N ALA A 212 -5.64 -7.75 -1.86
CA ALA A 212 -5.06 -9.08 -1.64
C ALA A 212 -4.29 -9.10 -0.31
N ILE A 213 -4.06 -10.30 0.21
CA ILE A 213 -3.20 -10.53 1.37
C ILE A 213 -2.03 -11.44 1.01
N PHE A 214 -0.91 -11.22 1.68
CA PHE A 214 0.21 -12.15 1.69
C PHE A 214 0.16 -12.97 2.98
N VAL A 215 0.26 -14.29 2.85
CA VAL A 215 0.28 -15.25 3.96
C VAL A 215 1.66 -15.90 3.98
N PRO A 216 2.57 -15.48 4.86
CA PRO A 216 3.92 -16.04 4.93
C PRO A 216 3.91 -17.51 5.33
N ALA A 217 4.85 -18.28 4.78
CA ALA A 217 5.03 -19.69 5.13
C ALA A 217 5.34 -19.83 6.64
N PRO A 218 4.64 -20.73 7.35
CA PRO A 218 4.71 -20.82 8.81
C PRO A 218 6.07 -21.30 9.32
N GLU A 219 6.81 -22.06 8.53
CA GLU A 219 8.15 -22.56 8.85
C GLU A 219 9.24 -21.49 8.77
N LEU A 220 8.94 -20.33 8.14
CA LEU A 220 9.94 -19.29 7.98
C LEU A 220 10.15 -18.49 9.27
N PRO A 221 11.40 -18.27 9.67
CA PRO A 221 11.73 -17.50 10.85
C PRO A 221 11.19 -16.07 10.76
N ARG A 222 10.65 -15.60 11.88
CA ARG A 222 10.17 -14.22 12.05
C ARG A 222 11.23 -13.39 12.75
N ALA A 223 11.44 -12.16 12.29
CA ALA A 223 12.35 -11.21 12.91
C ALA A 223 11.81 -10.68 14.26
N GLU A 224 10.48 -10.64 14.41
CA GLU A 224 9.81 -10.29 15.66
C GLU A 224 8.70 -11.30 15.95
N ALA A 225 8.73 -11.91 17.14
CA ALA A 225 7.75 -12.91 17.54
C ALA A 225 6.32 -12.35 17.55
N GLY A 226 5.37 -13.13 17.03
CA GLY A 226 3.96 -12.70 16.92
C GLY A 226 3.69 -11.73 15.78
N THR A 227 4.61 -11.59 14.82
CA THR A 227 4.44 -10.81 13.60
C THR A 227 4.68 -11.65 12.34
N ASP A 228 4.29 -11.09 11.20
CA ASP A 228 4.56 -11.63 9.88
C ASP A 228 5.83 -11.03 9.23
N ILE A 229 6.68 -10.36 10.01
CA ILE A 229 7.96 -9.84 9.53
C ILE A 229 8.96 -10.99 9.46
N LEU A 230 9.36 -11.34 8.24
CA LEU A 230 10.33 -12.41 7.97
C LEU A 230 11.76 -11.97 8.28
N ASP A 231 12.57 -12.87 8.86
CA ASP A 231 13.99 -12.62 9.10
C ASP A 231 14.83 -12.90 7.84
N LEU A 232 15.29 -11.84 7.17
CA LEU A 232 16.08 -11.96 5.94
C LEU A 232 17.49 -12.52 6.21
N LYS A 233 18.03 -12.32 7.42
CA LYS A 233 19.41 -12.69 7.78
C LYS A 233 19.71 -14.18 7.59
N VAL A 234 18.69 -15.01 7.77
CA VAL A 234 18.76 -16.47 7.75
C VAL A 234 18.28 -17.06 6.41
N MET A 235 18.00 -16.20 5.42
CA MET A 235 17.44 -16.54 4.12
C MET A 235 18.40 -16.27 2.94
N ALA A 236 19.62 -15.80 3.20
CA ALA A 236 20.59 -15.46 2.16
C ALA A 236 21.04 -16.66 1.29
N GLY A 237 21.25 -16.41 -0.01
CA GLY A 237 21.83 -17.37 -0.96
C GLY A 237 20.90 -18.52 -1.40
N LYS A 238 19.59 -18.41 -1.15
CA LYS A 238 18.63 -19.47 -1.50
C LYS A 238 17.37 -18.90 -2.14
N ARG A 239 16.79 -19.68 -3.06
CA ARG A 239 15.40 -19.52 -3.48
C ARG A 239 14.50 -20.17 -2.44
N ILE A 240 13.68 -19.37 -1.78
CA ILE A 240 12.88 -19.78 -0.63
C ILE A 240 11.41 -19.62 -0.97
N PHE A 241 10.59 -20.61 -0.64
CA PHE A 241 9.15 -20.46 -0.67
C PHE A 241 8.72 -19.52 0.47
N ALA A 242 8.33 -18.28 0.12
CA ALA A 242 8.03 -17.22 1.08
C ALA A 242 6.61 -17.35 1.65
N GLY A 243 5.67 -17.88 0.87
CA GLY A 243 4.26 -17.99 1.25
C GLY A 243 3.31 -17.89 0.06
N TYR A 244 2.07 -17.50 0.35
CA TYR A 244 1.01 -17.39 -0.64
C TYR A 244 0.48 -15.97 -0.75
N LEU A 245 0.12 -15.56 -1.96
CA LEU A 245 -0.75 -14.40 -2.19
C LEU A 245 -2.16 -14.89 -2.49
N TYR A 246 -3.14 -14.32 -1.79
CA TYR A 246 -4.54 -14.75 -1.84
C TYR A 246 -5.51 -13.58 -1.81
N GLY A 247 -6.64 -13.74 -2.49
CA GLY A 247 -7.76 -12.81 -2.46
C GLY A 247 -7.54 -11.56 -3.32
N GLY A 248 -8.26 -10.50 -2.95
CA GLY A 248 -8.22 -9.22 -3.66
C GLY A 248 -9.01 -9.20 -4.98
N ILE A 249 -8.80 -8.13 -5.72
CA ILE A 249 -9.47 -7.83 -6.99
C ILE A 249 -8.57 -8.25 -8.14
N ARG A 250 -9.16 -8.90 -9.15
CA ARG A 250 -8.54 -9.09 -10.46
C ARG A 250 -9.23 -8.19 -11.47
N ALA A 251 -8.45 -7.33 -12.11
CA ALA A 251 -8.91 -6.37 -13.10
C ALA A 251 -8.54 -6.78 -14.52
N SER A 252 -9.36 -6.37 -15.49
CA SER A 252 -9.08 -6.49 -16.93
C SER A 252 -9.01 -5.10 -17.56
N PRO A 253 -7.92 -4.34 -17.34
CA PRO A 253 -7.83 -2.93 -17.72
C PRO A 253 -7.80 -2.68 -19.23
N TYR A 254 -7.56 -3.72 -20.03
CA TYR A 254 -7.54 -3.64 -21.49
C TYR A 254 -8.71 -4.42 -22.08
N ARG A 255 -9.22 -3.96 -23.23
CA ARG A 255 -10.25 -4.66 -24.00
C ARG A 255 -9.66 -5.91 -24.66
N PHE A 256 -10.52 -6.83 -25.09
CA PHE A 256 -10.13 -8.03 -25.85
C PHE A 256 -9.16 -7.66 -26.99
N PRO A 257 -8.00 -8.34 -27.15
CA PRO A 257 -7.60 -9.62 -26.53
C PRO A 257 -6.95 -9.55 -25.13
N TYR A 258 -7.17 -8.47 -24.37
CA TYR A 258 -6.71 -8.29 -22.98
C TYR A 258 -5.19 -8.17 -22.83
N THR A 259 -4.52 -7.57 -23.81
CA THR A 259 -3.08 -7.28 -23.77
C THR A 259 -2.82 -5.82 -23.47
N ARG A 260 -1.62 -5.48 -22.96
CA ARG A 260 -1.21 -4.07 -22.73
C ARG A 260 -1.20 -3.18 -23.98
N THR A 261 -1.10 -3.80 -25.15
CA THR A 261 -1.16 -3.12 -26.46
C THR A 261 -2.60 -2.92 -26.95
N SER A 262 -3.58 -3.54 -26.31
CA SER A 262 -4.99 -3.38 -26.64
C SER A 262 -5.52 -2.05 -26.08
N GLN A 263 -6.66 -1.59 -26.60
CA GLN A 263 -7.29 -0.36 -26.12
C GLN A 263 -7.66 -0.50 -24.62
N PRO A 264 -7.28 0.46 -23.76
CA PRO A 264 -7.66 0.43 -22.35
C PRO A 264 -9.16 0.73 -22.17
N TYR A 265 -9.73 0.25 -21.06
CA TYR A 265 -10.99 0.77 -20.53
C TYR A 265 -10.77 2.13 -19.88
N ASN A 266 -11.84 2.92 -19.78
CA ASN A 266 -11.81 4.15 -19.00
C ASN A 266 -11.56 3.85 -17.52
N SER A 267 -10.90 4.78 -16.84
CA SER A 267 -10.76 4.71 -15.38
C SER A 267 -12.15 4.73 -14.73
N GLY A 268 -12.35 3.90 -13.71
CA GLY A 268 -13.64 3.68 -13.05
C GLY A 268 -14.63 2.76 -13.78
N THR A 269 -14.34 2.32 -15.02
CA THR A 269 -15.20 1.38 -15.77
C THR A 269 -14.49 0.06 -16.10
N VAL A 270 -13.34 -0.19 -15.50
CA VAL A 270 -12.55 -1.41 -15.72
C VAL A 270 -13.35 -2.61 -15.21
N PRO A 271 -13.58 -3.67 -16.02
CA PRO A 271 -14.17 -4.90 -15.53
C PRO A 271 -13.30 -5.54 -14.45
N THR A 272 -13.90 -5.84 -13.32
CA THR A 272 -13.23 -6.49 -12.18
C THR A 272 -14.02 -7.71 -11.71
N LYS A 273 -13.33 -8.63 -11.04
CA LYS A 273 -13.92 -9.73 -10.29
C LYS A 273 -13.08 -10.03 -9.06
N ALA A 274 -13.65 -10.78 -8.12
CA ALA A 274 -12.85 -11.40 -7.06
C ALA A 274 -11.75 -12.27 -7.68
N SER A 275 -10.54 -12.21 -7.14
CA SER A 275 -9.43 -13.04 -7.58
C SER A 275 -9.77 -14.52 -7.40
N ASP A 276 -9.57 -15.27 -8.47
CA ASP A 276 -9.74 -16.73 -8.54
C ASP A 276 -8.39 -17.47 -8.44
N LEU A 277 -7.33 -16.78 -8.02
CA LEU A 277 -5.97 -17.27 -8.01
C LEU A 277 -5.39 -17.34 -6.59
N VAL A 278 -4.61 -18.39 -6.34
CA VAL A 278 -3.68 -18.50 -5.21
C VAL A 278 -2.28 -18.56 -5.80
N LEU A 279 -1.43 -17.60 -5.50
CA LEU A 279 -0.08 -17.53 -6.05
C LEU A 279 0.96 -17.93 -5.01
N LYS A 280 1.92 -18.76 -5.41
CA LYS A 280 3.11 -19.03 -4.60
C LYS A 280 4.10 -17.90 -4.79
N VAL A 281 4.59 -17.35 -3.69
CA VAL A 281 5.65 -16.33 -3.68
C VAL A 281 6.96 -17.01 -3.34
N PHE A 282 7.98 -16.75 -4.16
CA PHE A 282 9.35 -17.19 -3.89
C PHE A 282 10.22 -15.96 -3.69
N LEU A 283 11.05 -15.99 -2.65
CA LEU A 283 12.06 -15.00 -2.38
C LEU A 283 13.40 -15.52 -2.88
N GLU A 284 14.13 -14.68 -3.62
CA GLU A 284 15.51 -14.93 -4.02
C GLU A 284 16.37 -13.83 -3.42
N VAL A 285 17.23 -14.20 -2.49
CA VAL A 285 18.18 -13.29 -1.84
C VAL A 285 19.53 -13.50 -2.51
N PRO A 286 20.07 -12.52 -3.23
CA PRO A 286 21.40 -12.63 -3.83
C PRO A 286 22.45 -13.02 -2.79
N GLU A 287 23.45 -13.80 -3.20
CA GLU A 287 24.67 -13.93 -2.39
C GLU A 287 25.39 -12.58 -2.39
N GLU A 288 25.82 -12.13 -1.21
CA GLU A 288 26.65 -10.94 -1.03
C GLU A 288 28.12 -11.21 -1.38
#